data_AF-A0A2P6N9G2-F1
#
_entry.id   AF-A0A2P6N9G2-F1
#
_cell.length_a   1.000
_cell.length_b   1.000
_cell.length_c   1.000
_cell.angle_alpha   90.00
_cell.angle_beta   90.00
_cell.angle_gamma   90.00
#
_symmetry.space_group_name_H-M   'P 1'
#
loop_
_entity.id
_entity.type
_entity.pdbx_description
1 polymer ?
#
loop_
_entity_poly.entity_id
_entity_poly.type
_entity_poly.pdbx_seq_one_letter_code
_entity_poly.pdbx_strand_id
1 'polypeptide(L)'
;MADDEEELKLALKYYVGRIAQREESDGNLPVTREGISAITELCMGFIETFAVDLEAFARHAKRVTISPDDVKLCARKTQQAVRD
;
A
#
# COMPACT_ATOMS: atom_id res chain seq x y z
N MET A 1 -8.55 16.33 11.00
CA MET A 1 -8.54 16.31 9.52
C MET A 1 -7.11 16.41 8.99
N ALA A 2 -6.37 17.51 9.16
CA ALA A 2 -4.95 17.53 8.77
C ALA A 2 -4.05 16.64 9.67
N ASP A 3 -4.40 16.55 10.95
CA ASP A 3 -3.65 15.77 11.97
C ASP A 3 -3.71 14.25 11.70
N ASP A 4 -4.87 13.74 11.26
CA ASP A 4 -5.09 12.30 11.03
C ASP A 4 -4.28 11.79 9.81
N GLU A 5 -4.20 12.59 8.75
CA GLU A 5 -3.43 12.23 7.55
C GLU A 5 -1.93 12.24 7.83
N GLU A 6 -1.45 13.23 8.60
CA GLU A 6 -0.06 13.31 9.00
C GLU A 6 0.33 12.16 9.94
N GLU A 7 -0.55 11.78 10.88
CA GLU A 7 -0.37 10.62 11.74
C GLU A 7 -0.26 9.32 10.93
N LEU A 8 -1.19 9.08 10.00
CA LEU A 8 -1.16 7.90 9.11
C LEU A 8 0.11 7.86 8.26
N LYS A 9 0.54 9.01 7.75
CA LYS A 9 1.77 9.13 6.96
C LYS A 9 3.01 8.83 7.79
N LEU A 10 3.07 9.29 9.04
CA LEU A 10 4.16 8.98 9.96
C LEU A 10 4.21 7.48 10.30
N ALA A 11 3.04 6.87 10.57
CA ALA A 11 2.94 5.43 10.79
C ALA A 11 3.40 4.64 9.56
N LEU A 12 2.96 5.04 8.36
CA LEU A 12 3.38 4.42 7.11
C LEU A 12 4.90 4.56 6.90
N LYS A 13 5.46 5.75 7.12
CA LYS A 13 6.90 6.02 7.02
C LYS A 13 7.72 5.12 7.95
N TYR A 14 7.23 4.87 9.16
CA TYR A 14 7.86 3.93 10.10
C TYR A 14 7.90 2.51 9.52
N TYR A 15 6.79 2.00 8.98
CA TYR A 15 6.74 0.65 8.40
C TYR A 15 7.56 0.53 7.11
N VAL A 16 7.56 1.55 6.24
CA VAL A 16 8.40 1.60 5.05
C VAL A 16 9.88 1.52 5.44
N GLY A 17 10.32 2.32 6.41
CA GLY A 17 11.69 2.26 6.92
C GLY A 17 12.07 0.89 7.49
N ARG A 18 11.15 0.27 8.24
CA ARG A 18 11.33 -1.09 8.79
C ARG A 18 11.48 -2.16 7.71
N ILE A 19 10.69 -2.09 6.63
CA ILE A 19 10.79 -3.01 5.51
C ILE A 19 12.09 -2.75 4.75
N ALA A 20 12.39 -1.49 4.42
CA ALA A 20 13.60 -1.13 3.70
C ALA A 20 14.88 -1.59 4.42
N GLN A 21 14.97 -1.42 5.74
CA GLN A 21 16.09 -1.91 6.55
C GLN A 21 16.27 -3.44 6.51
N ARG A 22 15.17 -4.20 6.39
CA ARG A 22 15.25 -5.66 6.21
C ARG A 22 15.84 -5.99 4.85
N GLU A 23 15.36 -5.36 3.80
CA GLU A 23 15.87 -5.57 2.43
C GLU A 23 17.33 -5.12 2.27
N GLU A 24 17.76 -4.06 2.96
CA GLU A 24 19.17 -3.63 3.01
C GLU A 24 20.10 -4.72 3.52
N SER A 25 19.65 -5.47 4.54
CA SER A 25 20.41 -6.56 5.16
C SER A 25 20.62 -7.73 4.19
N ASP A 26 19.71 -7.91 3.23
CA ASP A 26 19.71 -9.03 2.27
C ASP A 26 20.38 -8.65 0.92
N GLY A 27 20.29 -7.38 0.52
CA GLY A 27 20.62 -6.93 -0.85
C GLY A 27 21.85 -6.02 -1.00
N ASN A 28 22.49 -5.60 0.10
CA ASN A 28 23.65 -4.69 0.09
C ASN A 28 23.39 -3.35 -0.65
N LEU A 29 22.13 -2.89 -0.67
CA LEU A 29 21.72 -1.59 -1.21
C LEU A 29 21.41 -0.64 -0.05
N PRO A 30 22.17 0.46 0.12
CA PRO A 30 21.99 1.35 1.26
C PRO A 30 20.65 2.09 1.19
N VAL A 31 19.91 2.10 2.30
CA VAL A 31 18.61 2.75 2.39
C VAL A 31 18.78 4.21 2.81
N THR A 32 18.36 5.14 1.95
CA THR A 32 18.42 6.58 2.23
C THR A 32 17.13 7.10 2.86
N ARG A 33 17.24 8.22 3.61
CA ARG A 33 16.08 8.90 4.20
C ARG A 33 15.14 9.46 3.13
N GLU A 34 15.72 9.91 2.03
CA GLU A 34 15.05 10.43 0.86
C GLU A 34 14.28 9.29 0.15
N GLY A 35 14.91 8.11 0.01
CA GLY A 35 14.27 6.92 -0.55
C GLY A 35 13.08 6.45 0.28
N ILE A 36 13.23 6.36 1.61
CA ILE A 36 12.11 6.05 2.53
C ILE A 36 10.97 7.05 2.35
N SER A 37 11.29 8.35 2.28
CA SER A 37 10.28 9.39 2.14
C SER A 37 9.57 9.29 0.78
N ALA A 38 10.30 9.08 -0.31
CA ALA A 38 9.74 8.90 -1.65
C ALA A 38 8.83 7.66 -1.75
N ILE A 39 9.24 6.53 -1.17
CA ILE A 39 8.41 5.32 -1.12
C ILE A 39 7.16 5.57 -0.28
N THR A 40 7.26 6.31 0.82
CA THR A 40 6.11 6.67 1.66
C THR A 40 5.07 7.47 0.86
N GLU A 41 5.49 8.50 0.12
CA GLU A 41 4.58 9.29 -0.74
C GLU A 41 3.93 8.43 -1.83
N LEU A 42 4.73 7.56 -2.46
CA LEU A 42 4.24 6.63 -3.47
C LEU A 42 3.16 5.70 -2.89
N CYS A 43 3.38 5.16 -1.69
CA CYS A 43 2.43 4.31 -1.01
C CYS A 43 1.15 5.07 -0.61
N MET A 44 1.24 6.33 -0.15
CA MET A 44 0.06 7.15 0.14
C MET A 44 -0.84 7.30 -1.09
N GLY A 45 -0.28 7.72 -2.23
CA GLY A 45 -1.05 7.84 -3.48
C GLY A 45 -1.59 6.50 -4.01
N PHE A 46 -0.85 5.42 -3.79
CA PHE A 46 -1.31 4.07 -4.14
C PHE A 46 -2.53 3.66 -3.29
N ILE A 47 -2.52 3.93 -1.99
CA ILE A 47 -3.63 3.60 -1.07
C ILE A 47 -4.92 4.31 -1.49
N GLU A 48 -4.84 5.58 -1.89
CA GLU A 48 -6.01 6.33 -2.38
C GLU A 48 -6.64 5.65 -3.60
N THR A 49 -5.82 5.31 -4.59
CA THR A 49 -6.29 4.63 -5.81
C THR A 49 -6.87 3.25 -5.46
N PHE A 50 -6.18 2.50 -4.60
CA PHE A 50 -6.56 1.15 -4.20
C PHE A 50 -7.89 1.14 -3.42
N ALA A 51 -8.12 2.12 -2.54
CA ALA A 51 -9.36 2.25 -1.78
C ALA A 51 -10.57 2.52 -2.68
N VAL A 52 -10.42 3.40 -3.68
CA VAL A 52 -11.47 3.70 -4.66
C VAL A 52 -11.83 2.46 -5.49
N ASP A 53 -10.83 1.72 -5.95
CA ASP A 53 -11.04 0.49 -6.71
C ASP A 53 -11.74 -0.59 -5.88
N LEU A 54 -11.32 -0.80 -4.63
CA LEU A 54 -11.94 -1.77 -3.72
C LEU A 54 -13.42 -1.46 -3.47
N GLU A 55 -13.74 -0.19 -3.20
CA GLU A 55 -15.12 0.23 -2.99
C GLU A 55 -15.96 0.03 -4.26
N ALA A 56 -15.40 0.37 -5.43
CA ALA A 56 -16.06 0.19 -6.71
C ALA A 56 -16.37 -1.29 -7.01
N PHE A 57 -15.46 -2.21 -6.70
CA PHE A 57 -15.66 -3.65 -6.89
C PHE A 57 -16.70 -4.22 -5.94
N ALA A 58 -16.65 -3.86 -4.66
CA ALA A 58 -17.68 -4.29 -3.71
C ALA A 58 -19.07 -3.79 -4.13
N ARG A 59 -19.16 -2.52 -4.55
CA ARG A 59 -20.40 -1.90 -5.04
C ARG A 59 -20.91 -2.54 -6.33
N HIS A 60 -20.02 -2.90 -7.26
CA HIS A 60 -20.37 -3.62 -8.48
C HIS A 60 -21.03 -4.97 -8.18
N ALA A 61 -20.57 -5.66 -7.15
CA ALA A 61 -21.17 -6.90 -6.65
C ALA A 61 -22.38 -6.67 -5.71
N LYS A 62 -22.93 -5.46 -5.64
CA LYS A 62 -24.05 -5.05 -4.76
C LYS A 62 -23.78 -5.28 -3.27
N ARG A 63 -22.51 -5.21 -2.84
CA ARG A 63 -22.08 -5.29 -1.44
C ARG A 63 -21.66 -3.91 -0.94
N VAL A 64 -21.74 -3.72 0.37
CA VAL A 64 -21.23 -2.53 1.09
C VAL A 64 -20.01 -2.85 1.96
N THR A 65 -19.58 -4.12 1.95
CA THR A 65 -18.42 -4.62 2.67
C THR A 65 -17.45 -5.23 1.66
N ILE A 66 -16.20 -4.80 1.73
CA ILE A 66 -15.09 -5.32 0.91
C ILE A 66 -14.82 -6.77 1.29
N SER A 67 -14.58 -7.59 0.28
CA SER A 67 -14.31 -9.03 0.37
C SER A 67 -12.96 -9.37 -0.25
N PRO A 68 -12.40 -10.57 0.01
CA PRO A 68 -11.16 -11.01 -0.62
C PRO A 68 -11.20 -11.01 -2.16
N ASP A 69 -12.37 -11.23 -2.76
CA ASP A 69 -12.52 -11.22 -4.23
C ASP A 69 -12.26 -9.84 -4.82
N ASP A 70 -12.61 -8.77 -4.09
CA ASP A 70 -12.35 -7.38 -4.51
C ASP A 70 -10.84 -7.11 -4.51
N VAL A 71 -10.13 -7.59 -3.47
CA VAL A 71 -8.67 -7.46 -3.35
C VAL A 71 -7.96 -8.23 -4.45
N LYS A 72 -8.39 -9.48 -4.73
CA LYS A 72 -7.86 -10.28 -5.85
C LYS A 72 -8.07 -9.57 -7.19
N LEU A 73 -9.23 -8.93 -7.38
CA LEU A 73 -9.53 -8.19 -8.61
C LEU A 73 -8.67 -6.92 -8.78
N CYS A 74 -8.32 -6.22 -7.69
CA CYS A 74 -7.34 -5.13 -7.72
C CYS A 74 -5.96 -5.64 -8.21
N ALA A 75 -5.54 -6.80 -7.72
CA ALA A 75 -4.23 -7.39 -8.05
C ALA A 75 -4.17 -8.12 -9.41
N ARG A 76 -5.28 -8.16 -10.19
CA ARG A 76 -5.41 -8.96 -11.43
C ARG A 76 -4.31 -8.76 -12.48
N LYS A 77 -3.67 -7.58 -12.52
CA LYS A 77 -2.60 -7.25 -13.48
C LYS A 77 -1.23 -7.77 -13.05
N THR A 78 -1.09 -8.22 -11.81
CA THR A 78 0.15 -8.71 -11.21
C THR A 78 -0.04 -10.15 -10.77
N GLN A 79 0.05 -11.10 -11.71
CA GLN A 79 -0.30 -12.50 -11.43
C GLN A 79 0.51 -13.13 -10.27
N GLN A 80 1.75 -12.70 -10.04
CA GLN A 80 2.54 -13.17 -8.89
C GLN A 80 2.02 -12.70 -7.52
N ALA A 81 1.28 -11.59 -7.50
CA ALA A 81 0.70 -11.02 -6.28
C ALA A 81 -0.62 -11.72 -5.89
N VAL A 82 -1.26 -12.43 -6.81
CA VAL A 82 -2.44 -13.25 -6.56
C VAL A 82 -1.98 -14.70 -6.45
N ARG A 83 -1.74 -15.18 -5.23
CA ARG A 83 -1.52 -16.60 -4.96
C ARG A 83 -2.86 -17.24 -4.57
N ASP A 84 -3.11 -18.45 -5.05
CA ASP A 84 -4.32 -19.23 -4.75
C ASP A 84 -4.44 -19.60 -3.26
#